data_AF-A0A948EK39-F1
#
_entry.id   AF-A0A948EK39-F1
#
_cell.length_a   1.000
_cell.length_b   1.000
_cell.length_c   1.000
_cell.angle_alpha   90.00
_cell.angle_beta   90.00
_cell.angle_gamma   90.00
#
_symmetry.space_group_name_H-M   'P 1'
#
loop_
_entity.id
_entity.type
_entity.pdbx_description
1 polymer ?
#
loop_
_entity_poly.entity_id
_entity_poly.type
_entity_poly.pdbx_seq_one_letter_code
_entity_poly.pdbx_strand_id
1 'polypeptide(L)' 'MKKTKELREMTRAEVEQKLKEETEANFNLKLRRSTQQIPNPLQLRHTRRSVARMKTVLNEDLKSIRKLAAGAGSKE' A
#
# COMPACT_ATOMS: atom_id res chain seq x y z
N MET A 1 10.17 1.69 1.93
CA MET A 1 9.27 1.18 2.99
C MET A 1 8.47 2.36 3.51
N LYS A 2 7.19 2.50 3.12
CA LYS A 2 6.36 3.61 3.63
C LYS A 2 6.13 3.45 5.13
N LYS A 3 6.31 4.54 5.89
CA LYS A 3 6.09 4.52 7.34
C LYS A 3 4.58 4.52 7.59
N THR A 4 4.14 3.78 8.60
CA THR A 4 2.71 3.70 8.95
C THR A 4 2.11 5.07 9.30
N LYS A 5 2.94 6.03 9.73
CA LYS A 5 2.53 7.41 10.01
C LYS A 5 2.08 8.14 8.73
N GLU A 6 2.90 8.07 7.67
CA GLU A 6 2.59 8.67 6.36
C GLU A 6 1.31 8.08 5.75
N LEU A 7 1.05 6.79 5.95
CA LEU A 7 -0.18 6.14 5.47
C LEU A 7 -1.44 6.60 6.23
N ARG A 8 -1.30 7.14 7.44
CA ARG A 8 -2.41 7.64 8.26
C ARG A 8 -2.74 9.11 7.98
N GLU A 9 -1.77 9.84 7.47
CA GLU A 9 -1.91 11.23 7.02
C GLU A 9 -2.60 11.34 5.66
N MET A 10 -2.61 10.25 4.87
CA MET A 10 -3.27 10.18 3.57
C MET A 10 -4.79 9.95 3.69
N THR A 11 -5.53 10.44 2.71
CA THR A 11 -6.97 10.19 2.60
C THR A 11 -7.27 8.75 2.21
N ARG A 12 -8.48 8.26 2.55
CA ARG A 12 -8.92 6.91 2.20
C ARG A 12 -8.82 6.63 0.69
N ALA A 13 -9.23 7.59 -0.15
CA ALA A 13 -9.19 7.45 -1.60
C ALA A 13 -7.76 7.32 -2.13
N GLU A 14 -6.82 8.12 -1.61
CA GLU A 14 -5.40 8.00 -1.98
C GLU A 14 -4.78 6.68 -1.55
N VAL A 15 -5.13 6.18 -0.36
CA VAL A 15 -4.63 4.88 0.11
C VAL A 15 -5.19 3.75 -0.76
N GLU A 16 -6.46 3.83 -1.18
CA GLU A 16 -7.05 2.87 -2.12
C GLU A 16 -6.41 2.92 -3.51
N GLN A 17 -6.10 4.11 -4.03
CA GLN A 17 -5.39 4.26 -5.30
C GLN A 17 -3.97 3.69 -5.23
N LYS A 18 -3.19 4.08 -4.22
CA LYS A 18 -1.83 3.57 -3.99
C LYS A 18 -1.83 2.06 -3.75
N LEU A 19 -2.87 1.53 -3.11
CA LEU A 19 -3.04 0.09 -2.92
C LEU A 19 -3.15 -0.63 -4.27
N LYS A 20 -3.95 -0.11 -5.22
CA LYS A 20 -4.12 -0.71 -6.55
C LYS A 20 -2.79 -0.76 -7.30
N GLU A 21 -2.07 0.36 -7.36
CA GLU A 21 -0.76 0.48 -8.01
C GLU A 21 0.26 -0.52 -7.42
N GLU A 22 0.35 -0.60 -6.09
CA GLU A 22 1.28 -1.52 -5.42
C GLU A 22 0.87 -2.99 -5.58
N THR A 23 -0.43 -3.31 -5.68
CA THR A 23 -0.86 -4.68 -6.02
C THR A 23 -0.49 -5.08 -7.44
N GLU A 24 -0.61 -4.17 -8.40
CA GLU A 24 -0.21 -4.43 -9.78
C GLU A 24 1.31 -4.60 -9.89
N ALA A 25 2.08 -3.74 -9.22
CA ALA A 25 3.53 -3.88 -9.11
C ALA A 25 3.92 -5.22 -8.47
N ASN A 26 3.22 -5.65 -7.42
CA ASN A 26 3.45 -6.96 -6.79
C ASN A 26 3.13 -8.13 -7.73
N PHE A 27 2.05 -8.02 -8.50
CA PHE A 27 1.70 -9.03 -9.51
C PHE A 27 2.79 -9.14 -10.58
N ASN A 28 3.25 -8.01 -11.11
CA ASN A 28 4.34 -7.96 -12.08
C ASN A 28 5.64 -8.55 -11.51
N LEU A 29 5.97 -8.26 -10.25
CA LEU A 29 7.14 -8.85 -9.57
C LEU A 29 6.99 -10.36 -9.35
N LYS A 30 5.79 -10.85 -9.03
CA LYS A 30 5.51 -12.29 -8.94
C LYS A 30 5.61 -12.98 -10.29
N LEU A 31 5.10 -12.35 -11.35
CA LEU A 31 5.18 -12.87 -12.71
C LEU A 31 6.65 -12.98 -13.13
N ARG A 32 7.43 -11.91 -12.94
CA ARG A 32 8.89 -11.91 -13.19
C ARG A 32 9.62 -12.96 -12.37
N ARG A 33 9.20 -13.22 -11.11
CA ARG A 33 9.75 -14.31 -10.29
C ARG A 33 9.48 -15.69 -10.87
N SER A 34 8.29 -15.87 -11.43
CA SER A 34 7.86 -17.16 -11.97
C SER A 34 8.54 -17.46 -13.29
N THR A 35 8.80 -16.43 -14.10
CA THR A 35 9.38 -16.58 -15.45
C THR A 35 10.90 -16.45 -15.47
N GLN A 36 11.51 -15.73 -14.51
CA GLN A 36 12.94 -15.46 -14.47
C GLN A 36 13.48 -15.40 -13.03
N GLN A 37 14.81 -15.44 -12.87
CA GLN A 37 15.44 -15.10 -11.60
C GLN A 37 15.30 -13.59 -11.35
N ILE A 38 14.62 -13.23 -10.26
CA ILE A 38 14.52 -11.83 -9.86
C ILE A 38 15.89 -11.38 -9.32
N PRO A 39 16.41 -10.22 -9.74
CA PRO A 39 17.67 -9.69 -9.20
C PRO A 39 17.57 -9.33 -7.71
N ASN A 40 16.38 -9.01 -7.19
CA ASN A 40 16.21 -8.65 -5.78
C ASN A 40 14.93 -9.26 -5.14
N PRO A 41 15.06 -10.45 -4.52
CA PRO A 41 13.96 -11.10 -3.79
C PRO A 41 13.44 -10.27 -2.59
N LEU A 42 14.26 -9.38 -2.03
CA LEU A 42 13.83 -8.55 -0.90
C LEU A 42 12.75 -7.56 -1.32
N GLN A 43 12.77 -7.04 -2.56
CA GLN A 43 11.74 -6.11 -3.03
C GLN A 43 10.34 -6.72 -2.95
N LEU A 44 10.18 -7.98 -3.33
CA LEU A 44 8.90 -8.69 -3.20
C LEU A 44 8.40 -8.70 -1.74
N ARG A 45 9.30 -8.90 -0.77
CA ARG A 45 8.97 -8.88 0.65
C ARG A 45 8.58 -7.47 1.13
N HIS A 46 9.22 -6.43 0.60
CA HIS A 46 8.91 -5.03 0.90
C HIS A 46 7.54 -4.63 0.35
N THR A 47 7.29 -4.87 -0.94
CA THR A 47 6.01 -4.60 -1.61
C THR A 47 4.87 -5.34 -0.92
N ARG A 48 5.06 -6.63 -0.58
CA ARG A 48 4.06 -7.39 0.18
C ARG A 48 3.73 -6.76 1.54
N ARG A 49 4.74 -6.28 2.27
CA ARG A 49 4.53 -5.59 3.57
C ARG A 49 3.86 -4.24 3.39
N SER A 50 4.19 -3.47 2.35
CA SER A 50 3.53 -2.20 2.03
C SER A 50 2.05 -2.41 1.75
N VAL A 51 1.70 -3.36 0.88
CA VAL A 51 0.31 -3.74 0.58
C VAL A 51 -0.44 -4.15 1.84
N ALA A 52 0.16 -5.00 2.68
CA ALA A 52 -0.46 -5.45 3.94
C ALA A 52 -0.77 -4.26 4.86
N ARG A 53 0.17 -3.32 5.03
CA ARG A 53 -0.03 -2.14 5.88
C ARG A 53 -1.15 -1.24 5.38
N MET A 54 -1.22 -0.97 4.08
CA MET A 54 -2.29 -0.17 3.49
C MET A 54 -3.67 -0.82 3.71
N LYS A 55 -3.76 -2.14 3.51
CA LYS A 55 -4.99 -2.90 3.83
C LYS A 55 -5.35 -2.84 5.31
N THR A 56 -4.37 -2.94 6.21
CA THR A 56 -4.61 -2.83 7.66
C THR A 56 -5.16 -1.46 8.02
N VAL A 57 -4.57 -0.37 7.51
CA VAL A 57 -5.01 0.99 7.79
C VAL A 57 -6.43 1.24 7.27
N LEU A 58 -6.76 0.78 6.05
CA LEU A 58 -8.13 0.84 5.54
C LEU A 58 -9.12 0.06 6.42
N ASN A 59 -8.72 -1.11 6.93
CA ASN A 59 -9.57 -1.91 7.80
C ASN A 59 -9.71 -1.30 9.21
N GLU A 60 -8.67 -0.64 9.73
CA GLU A 60 -8.74 0.13 10.98
C GLU A 60 -9.74 1.29 10.88
N ASP A 61 -9.79 1.97 9.72
CA ASP A 61 -10.73 3.05 9.41
C ASP A 61 -12.16 2.51 9.31
N LEU A 62 -12.38 1.43 8.55
CA LEU A 62 -13.69 0.78 8.43
C LEU A 62 -14.25 0.31 9.77
N LYS A 63 -13.39 -0.24 10.65
CA LYS A 63 -13.78 -0.70 11.99
C LYS A 63 -13.89 0.43 13.01
N SER A 64 -13.69 1.69 12.60
CA SER A 64 -13.70 2.86 13.48
C SER A 64 -12.73 2.78 14.66
N ILE A 65 -11.70 1.93 14.58
CA ILE A 65 -10.69 1.75 15.64
C ILE A 65 -9.72 2.95 15.62
N ARG A 66 -9.34 3.38 14.43
CA ARG A 66 -8.52 4.58 14.18
C ARG A 66 -8.96 5.19 12.86
N LYS A 67 -9.47 6.41 12.92
CA LYS A 67 -9.90 7.15 11.72
C LYS A 67 -8.68 7.62 10.93
N LEU A 68 -8.75 7.47 9.61
CA LEU A 68 -7.85 8.15 8.68
C LEU A 68 -8.13 9.66 8.72
N ALA A 69 -7.19 10.47 8.20
CA ALA A 69 -7.37 11.91 8.09
C ALA A 69 -8.71 12.22 7.38
N ALA A 70 -9.67 12.75 8.13
CA ALA A 70 -10.92 13.29 7.62
C ALA A 70 -10.68 14.76 7.27
N GLY A 71 -10.13 15.02 6.08
CA GLY A 71 -9.74 16.36 5.69
C GLY A 71 -9.55 16.48 4.18
N ALA A 72 -10.32 17.40 3.61
CA ALA A 72 -10.32 17.81 2.20
C ALA A 72 -8.96 18.37 1.71
N GLY A 73 -8.72 18.24 0.41
CA GLY A 73 -7.60 18.79 -0.33
C GLY A 73 -6.85 17.69 -1.07
N SER A 74 -6.98 17.43 -2.39
CA SER A 74 -7.12 18.39 -3.48
C SER A 74 -6.38 19.71 -3.16
N LYS A 75 -5.08 19.61 -2.91
CA LYS A 75 -4.18 20.72 -3.19
C LYS A 75 -3.33 20.30 -4.37
N GLU A 76 -3.73 20.88 -5.51
CA GLU A 76 -2.99 21.27 -6.73
C GLU A 76 -1.89 20.33 -7.25
#